data_AF-A0A436BVI5-F1
#
_entry.id   AF-A0A436BVI5-F1
#
_cell.length_a   1.000
_cell.length_b   1.000
_cell.length_c   1.000
_cell.angle_alpha   90.00
_cell.angle_beta   90.00
_cell.angle_gamma   90.00
#
_symmetry.space_group_name_H-M   'P 1'
#
loop_
_entity.id
_entity.type
_entity.pdbx_description
1 polymer ?
#
loop_
_entity_poly.entity_id
_entity_poly.type
_entity_poly.pdbx_seq_one_letter_code
_entity_poly.pdbx_strand_id
1 'polypeptide(L)' 'IWDDAEELARLAEASHPRVKLDTSGLSPAATELANLLAENIEKLDETELRRITASIRAALNQRP' A
#
# COMPACT_ATOMS: atom_id res chain seq x y z
N ILE A 1 -19.42 31.87 -4.73
CA ILE A 1 -18.41 31.01 -4.08
C ILE A 1 -18.26 29.79 -4.97
N TRP A 2 -17.35 29.88 -5.93
CA TRP A 2 -16.99 28.81 -6.87
C TRP A 2 -15.45 28.68 -6.99
N ASP A 3 -14.68 29.49 -6.25
CA ASP A 3 -13.22 29.39 -6.21
C ASP A 3 -12.72 28.29 -5.25
N ASP A 4 -13.52 27.86 -4.28
CA ASP A 4 -13.04 26.94 -3.22
C ASP A 4 -13.05 25.46 -3.65
N ALA A 5 -13.81 25.09 -4.69
CA ALA A 5 -13.91 23.71 -5.15
C ALA A 5 -12.78 23.32 -6.12
N GLU A 6 -12.31 24.26 -6.94
CA GLU A 6 -11.22 24.02 -7.91
C GLU A 6 -9.84 23.98 -7.23
N GLU A 7 -9.65 24.73 -6.14
CA GLU A 7 -8.42 24.71 -5.34
C GLU A 7 -8.25 23.40 -4.55
N LEU A 8 -9.35 22.81 -4.05
CA LEU A 8 -9.37 21.50 -3.40
C LEU A 8 -9.07 20.35 -4.39
N ALA A 9 -9.51 20.46 -5.64
CA ALA A 9 -9.21 19.49 -6.69
C ALA A 9 -7.72 19.48 -7.05
N ARG A 10 -7.07 20.64 -7.14
CA ARG A 10 -5.61 20.74 -7.39
C ARG A 10 -4.74 20.18 -6.26
N LEU A 11 -5.16 20.33 -4.99
CA LEU A 11 -4.48 19.71 -3.85
C LEU A 11 -4.67 18.19 -3.81
N ALA A 12 -5.82 17.69 -4.28
CA ALA A 12 -6.08 16.25 -4.40
C ALA A 12 -5.33 15.60 -5.59
N GLU A 13 -5.05 16.36 -6.65
CA GLU A 13 -4.36 15.88 -7.85
C GLU A 13 -2.86 15.61 -7.61
N ALA A 14 -2.28 16.20 -6.57
CA ALA A 14 -0.93 15.90 -6.07
C ALA A 14 -0.88 14.70 -5.10
N SER A 15 -1.99 13.98 -4.91
CA SER A 15 -2.05 12.89 -3.93
C SER A 15 -1.37 11.61 -4.42
N HIS A 16 -0.29 11.25 -3.72
CA HIS A 16 0.05 9.88 -3.33
C HIS A 16 -0.36 8.76 -4.31
N PRO A 17 0.50 8.41 -5.30
CA PRO A 17 0.21 7.29 -6.20
C PRO A 17 -0.14 6.03 -5.39
N ARG A 18 -1.38 5.54 -5.52
CA ARG A 18 -1.83 4.30 -4.88
C ARG A 18 -1.14 3.13 -5.56
N VAL A 19 -0.24 2.46 -4.85
CA VAL A 19 0.38 1.22 -5.32
C VAL A 19 -0.71 0.17 -5.50
N LYS A 20 -0.88 -0.33 -6.73
CA LYS A 20 -1.80 -1.43 -7.04
C LYS A 20 -1.03 -2.75 -7.03
N LEU A 21 -1.48 -3.71 -6.23
CA LEU A 21 -1.00 -5.09 -6.25
C LEU A 21 -1.92 -5.91 -7.15
N ASP A 22 -1.38 -6.53 -8.19
CA ASP A 22 -2.13 -7.47 -9.04
C ASP A 22 -1.95 -8.89 -8.50
N THR A 23 -3.05 -9.49 -8.03
CA THR A 23 -3.07 -10.86 -7.50
C THR A 23 -3.83 -11.84 -8.41
N SER A 24 -4.12 -11.44 -9.65
CA SER A 24 -4.80 -12.28 -10.63
C SER A 24 -4.01 -13.56 -10.90
N GLY A 25 -4.66 -14.71 -10.75
CA GLY A 25 -4.04 -16.02 -10.93
C GLY A 25 -3.08 -16.45 -9.81
N LEU A 26 -2.95 -15.67 -8.74
CA LEU A 26 -2.23 -16.08 -7.53
C LEU A 26 -3.13 -16.87 -6.57
N SER A 27 -2.54 -17.37 -5.48
CA SER A 27 -3.29 -18.07 -4.44
C SER A 27 -4.21 -17.10 -3.66
N PRO A 28 -5.29 -17.61 -3.05
CA PRO A 28 -6.15 -16.80 -2.17
C PRO A 28 -5.38 -16.07 -1.07
N ALA A 29 -4.34 -16.70 -0.51
CA ALA A 29 -3.48 -16.11 0.51
C ALA A 29 -2.72 -14.86 0.02
N ALA A 30 -2.36 -14.79 -1.28
CA ALA A 30 -1.73 -13.60 -1.84
C ALA A 30 -2.69 -12.41 -1.90
N THR A 31 -3.94 -12.66 -2.29
CA THR A 31 -5.01 -11.65 -2.31
C THR A 31 -5.35 -11.16 -0.89
N GLU A 32 -5.43 -12.07 0.07
CA GLU A 32 -5.65 -11.71 1.49
C GLU A 32 -4.55 -10.79 2.02
N LEU A 33 -3.28 -11.13 1.80
CA LEU A 33 -2.15 -10.30 2.22
C LEU A 33 -2.18 -8.91 1.57
N ALA A 34 -2.47 -8.85 0.26
CA ALA A 34 -2.57 -7.60 -0.46
C ALA A 34 -3.67 -6.68 0.11
N ASN A 35 -4.85 -7.23 0.41
CA ASN A 35 -5.96 -6.48 1.00
C ASN A 35 -5.64 -6.02 2.43
N LEU A 36 -5.07 -6.90 3.26
CA LEU A 36 -4.70 -6.56 4.64
C LEU A 36 -3.74 -5.37 4.68
N LEU A 37 -2.74 -5.35 3.78
CA LEU A 37 -1.81 -4.24 3.64
C LEU A 37 -2.53 -2.99 3.11
N ALA A 38 -3.33 -3.11 2.05
CA ALA A 38 -4.03 -1.97 1.46
C ALA A 38 -4.96 -1.25 2.46
N GLU A 39 -5.61 -1.99 3.36
CA GLU A 39 -6.54 -1.44 4.35
C GLU A 39 -5.88 -0.87 5.61
N ASN A 40 -4.65 -1.28 5.92
CA ASN A 40 -4.04 -0.98 7.22
C ASN A 40 -2.66 -0.34 7.16
N ILE A 41 -2.05 -0.19 5.98
CA ILE A 41 -0.68 0.36 5.85
C ILE A 41 -0.52 1.75 6.44
N GLU A 42 -1.55 2.60 6.39
CA GLU A 42 -1.54 3.95 6.96
C GLU A 42 -1.54 3.97 8.51
N LYS A 43 -1.93 2.86 9.13
CA LYS A 43 -2.01 2.71 10.59
C LYS A 43 -0.69 2.25 11.21
N LEU A 44 0.25 1.81 10.37
CA LEU A 44 1.52 1.25 10.81
C LEU A 44 2.53 2.36 11.08
N ASP A 45 3.24 2.24 12.20
CA ASP A 45 4.37 3.12 12.45
C ASP A 45 5.62 2.73 11.66
N GLU A 46 6.62 3.61 11.65
CA GLU A 46 7.88 3.41 10.95
C GLU A 46 8.64 2.14 11.41
N THR A 47 8.49 1.74 12.67
CA THR A 47 9.12 0.54 13.20
C THR A 47 8.42 -0.72 12.70
N GLU A 48 7.10 -0.72 12.67
CA GLU A 48 6.27 -1.79 12.14
C GLU A 48 6.47 -1.98 10.63
N LEU A 49 6.51 -0.88 9.87
CA LEU A 49 6.80 -0.89 8.43
C LEU A 49 8.17 -1.53 8.13
N ARG A 50 9.21 -1.15 8.88
CA ARG A 50 10.55 -1.76 8.76
C ARG A 50 10.55 -3.25 9.09
N ARG A 51 9.81 -3.66 10.12
CA ARG A 51 9.70 -5.08 10.51
C ARG A 51 9.06 -5.91 9.40
N ILE A 52 7.92 -5.48 8.86
CA ILE A 52 7.22 -6.18 7.76
C ILE A 52 8.11 -6.24 6.52
N THR A 53 8.77 -5.13 6.19
CA THR A 53 9.73 -5.07 5.06
C THR A 53 10.87 -6.07 5.23
N ALA A 54 11.44 -6.18 6.43
CA ALA A 54 12.50 -7.13 6.73
C ALA A 54 12.02 -8.59 6.59
N SER A 55 10.81 -8.90 7.08
CA SER A 55 10.21 -10.23 6.94
C SER A 55 10.03 -10.63 5.48
N ILE A 56 9.55 -9.71 4.61
CA ILE A 56 9.41 -9.97 3.17
C ILE A 56 10.78 -10.24 2.53
N ARG A 57 11.79 -9.40 2.83
CA ARG A 57 13.16 -9.59 2.32
C ARG A 57 13.75 -10.94 2.74
N ALA A 58 13.56 -11.32 4.00
CA ALA A 58 14.03 -12.60 4.52
C ALA A 58 13.38 -13.78 3.78
N ALA A 59 12.06 -13.75 3.57
CA ALA A 59 11.34 -14.79 2.84
C ALA A 59 11.81 -14.92 1.37
N LEU A 60 12.12 -13.80 0.72
CA LEU A 60 12.66 -13.80 -0.65
C LEU A 60 14.08 -14.35 -0.71
N ASN A 61 14.93 -14.04 0.27
CA ASN A 61 16.32 -14.52 0.33
C ASN A 61 16.44 -16.01 0.69
N GLN A 62 15.39 -16.63 1.22
CA GLN A 62 15.34 -18.05 1.57
C GLN A 62 14.86 -18.95 0.42
N ARG A 63 14.52 -18.38 -0.74
CA ARG A 63 14.16 -19.17 -1.92
C ARG A 63 15.43 -19.72 -2.59
N PRO A 64 15.49 -21.03 -2.89
CA PRO A 64 16.61 -21.64 -3.59
C PRO A 64 16.75 -21.16 -5.03
#